data_AF-A0AAW0ES81-F1
#
_entry.id   AF-A0AAW0ES81-F1
#
_cell.length_a   1.000
_cell.length_b   1.000
_cell.length_c   1.000
_cell.angle_alpha   90.00
_cell.angle_beta   90.00
_cell.angle_gamma   90.00
#
_symmetry.space_group_name_H-M   'P 1'
#
loop_
_entity.id
_entity.type
_entity.pdbx_description
1 polymer ?
#
loop_
_entity_poly.entity_id
_entity_poly.type
_entity_poly.pdbx_seq_one_letter_code
_entity_poly.pdbx_strand_id
1 'polypeptide(L)'
;MRHAVMKTGALVVLLCAVVRGWTGQPEEEVEHRCGFDELQTRTIGTRVSRVVDASGERSVAASEWRPLRIAVFAHDIADTNRHCTEAPQVRPNFNRGATTCKSGHVLTRAKKQTLMDLLIPSAVQLHTERLSVQRENGNIVVTPSIKQDALCS
;
A
#
# COMPACT_ATOMS: atom_id res chain seq x y z
N MET A 1 59.03 -30.20 2.40
CA MET A 1 57.60 -30.52 2.20
C MET A 1 56.63 -29.66 3.03
N ARG A 2 56.97 -29.24 4.26
CA ARG A 2 56.09 -28.42 5.13
C ARG A 2 55.76 -27.01 4.61
N HIS A 3 56.69 -26.35 3.92
CA HIS A 3 56.48 -24.99 3.38
C HIS A 3 55.57 -24.94 2.14
N ALA A 4 55.50 -26.02 1.35
CA ALA A 4 54.61 -26.11 0.20
C ALA A 4 53.15 -26.27 0.64
N VAL A 5 52.91 -27.08 1.67
CA VAL A 5 51.58 -27.31 2.27
C VAL A 5 51.04 -26.03 2.93
N MET A 6 51.89 -25.22 3.56
CA MET A 6 51.49 -23.93 4.16
C MET A 6 51.08 -22.91 3.10
N LYS A 7 51.81 -22.85 1.97
CA LYS A 7 51.52 -21.93 0.85
C LYS A 7 50.26 -22.31 0.09
N THR A 8 50.02 -23.60 -0.15
CA THR A 8 48.78 -24.09 -0.76
C THR A 8 47.58 -23.91 0.17
N GLY A 9 47.77 -24.11 1.49
CA GLY A 9 46.73 -23.87 2.48
C GLY A 9 46.29 -22.41 2.54
N ALA A 10 47.24 -21.46 2.54
CA ALA A 10 46.94 -20.03 2.54
C ALA A 10 46.22 -19.57 1.26
N LEU A 11 46.60 -20.12 0.09
CA LEU A 11 45.98 -19.76 -1.19
C LEU A 11 44.53 -20.26 -1.30
N VAL A 12 44.24 -21.45 -0.77
CA VAL A 12 42.88 -22.02 -0.74
C VAL A 12 41.96 -21.24 0.21
N VAL A 13 42.46 -20.82 1.37
CA VAL A 13 41.68 -19.97 2.31
C VAL A 13 41.37 -18.60 1.73
N LEU A 14 42.32 -17.98 1.04
CA LEU A 14 42.12 -16.71 0.32
C LEU A 14 41.10 -16.86 -0.81
N LEU A 15 41.17 -17.91 -1.62
CA LEU A 15 40.18 -18.19 -2.66
C LEU A 15 38.78 -18.43 -2.08
N CYS A 16 38.64 -19.17 -0.97
CA CYS A 16 37.36 -19.36 -0.30
C CYS A 16 36.80 -18.06 0.29
N ALA A 17 37.63 -17.14 0.75
CA ALA A 17 37.19 -15.83 1.25
C ALA A 17 36.68 -14.93 0.11
N VAL A 18 37.30 -14.98 -1.07
CA VAL A 18 36.86 -14.23 -2.25
C VAL A 18 35.56 -14.81 -2.83
N VAL A 19 35.40 -16.14 -2.85
CA VAL A 19 34.15 -16.79 -3.32
C VAL A 19 32.98 -16.55 -2.35
N ARG A 20 33.24 -16.51 -1.03
CA ARG A 20 32.24 -16.12 -0.01
C ARG A 20 31.96 -14.61 0.01
N GLY A 21 32.85 -13.78 -0.55
CA GLY A 21 32.61 -12.35 -0.74
C GLY A 21 31.77 -12.00 -1.96
N TRP A 22 31.52 -12.97 -2.85
CA TRP A 22 30.75 -12.77 -4.10
C TRP A 22 29.42 -13.53 -4.15
N THR A 23 29.13 -14.39 -3.18
CA THR A 23 27.82 -15.03 -3.06
C THR A 23 27.18 -14.63 -1.74
N GLY A 24 26.22 -13.71 -1.84
CA GLY A 24 25.35 -13.31 -0.74
C GLY A 24 25.67 -11.93 -0.20
N GLN A 25 25.10 -10.91 -0.83
CA GLN A 25 24.43 -9.91 0.00
C GLN A 25 23.48 -10.71 0.91
N PRO A 26 23.46 -10.49 2.24
CA PRO A 26 22.28 -10.88 2.99
C PRO A 26 21.10 -10.27 2.23
N GLU A 27 20.18 -11.12 1.78
CA GLU A 27 18.83 -10.67 1.43
C GLU A 27 18.41 -9.87 2.65
N GLU A 28 18.41 -8.55 2.50
CA GLU A 28 17.89 -7.66 3.51
C GLU A 28 16.40 -8.02 3.52
N GLU A 29 16.05 -8.94 4.41
CA GLU A 29 14.68 -9.25 4.77
C GLU A 29 14.15 -7.91 5.28
N VAL A 30 13.53 -7.15 4.38
CA VAL A 30 12.90 -5.89 4.71
C VAL A 30 11.82 -6.25 5.70
N GLU A 31 12.13 -6.11 6.98
CA GLU A 31 11.18 -6.28 8.06
C GLU A 31 10.03 -5.32 7.74
N HIS A 32 8.92 -5.87 7.27
CA HIS A 32 7.73 -5.10 6.93
C HIS A 32 7.13 -4.59 8.23
N ARG A 33 7.69 -3.49 8.73
CA ARG A 33 7.19 -2.79 9.91
C ARG A 33 5.87 -2.14 9.55
N CYS A 34 4.78 -2.77 9.95
CA CYS A 34 3.47 -2.14 10.02
C CYS A 34 3.49 -1.08 11.13
N GLY A 35 4.06 0.10 10.84
CA GLY A 35 4.21 1.18 11.82
C GLY A 35 2.87 1.75 12.33
N PHE A 36 1.75 1.37 11.73
CA PHE A 36 0.44 1.89 12.11
C PHE A 36 -0.08 1.32 13.44
N ASP A 37 0.33 0.10 13.81
CA ASP A 37 -0.02 -0.53 15.09
C ASP A 37 0.85 0.01 16.23
N GLU A 38 2.14 0.26 15.95
CA GLU A 38 3.05 0.94 16.89
C GLU A 38 2.63 2.40 17.12
N LEU A 39 2.16 3.09 16.08
CA LEU A 39 1.56 4.42 16.23
C LEU A 39 0.23 4.36 16.99
N GLN A 40 -0.62 3.36 16.74
CA GLN A 40 -1.87 3.23 17.48
C GLN A 40 -1.59 3.03 18.97
N THR A 41 -0.69 2.11 19.33
CA THR A 41 -0.29 1.83 20.73
C THR A 41 0.35 3.03 21.43
N ARG A 42 1.18 3.82 20.74
CA ARG A 42 1.71 5.09 21.27
C ARG A 42 0.66 6.21 21.39
N THR A 43 -0.40 6.16 20.57
CA THR A 43 -1.42 7.22 20.48
C THR A 43 -2.75 6.83 21.15
N ILE A 44 -2.84 5.70 21.88
CA ILE A 44 -4.07 5.25 22.58
C ILE A 44 -4.60 6.30 23.59
N GLY A 45 -3.76 7.26 24.02
CA GLY A 45 -4.17 8.39 24.85
C GLY A 45 -4.74 9.61 24.09
N THR A 46 -4.52 9.72 22.79
CA THR A 46 -4.94 10.88 21.98
C THR A 46 -5.94 10.45 20.93
N ARG A 47 -7.13 10.01 21.38
CA ARG A 47 -8.33 10.23 20.57
C ARG A 47 -8.48 11.73 20.39
N VAL A 48 -7.95 12.30 19.31
CA VAL A 48 -8.36 13.63 18.86
C VAL A 48 -9.76 13.50 18.27
N SER A 49 -10.72 13.42 19.18
CA SER A 49 -12.10 13.80 19.01
C SER A 49 -12.59 14.13 20.41
N ARG A 50 -12.05 15.23 20.97
CA ARG A 50 -12.66 15.90 22.10
C ARG A 50 -12.90 17.33 21.67
N VAL A 51 -14.04 17.57 21.05
CA VAL A 51 -14.65 18.88 21.15
C VAL A 51 -15.19 18.92 22.58
N VAL A 52 -14.42 19.50 23.49
CA VAL A 52 -14.93 19.89 24.80
C VAL A 52 -15.62 21.23 24.52
N ASP A 53 -16.94 21.27 24.66
CA ASP A 53 -17.64 22.55 24.73
C ASP A 53 -17.20 23.29 26.00
N ALA A 54 -17.15 24.62 25.92
CA ALA A 54 -16.60 25.47 26.98
C ALA A 54 -17.43 25.46 28.29
N SER A 55 -18.57 24.77 28.32
CA SER A 55 -19.52 24.76 29.45
C SER A 55 -19.36 23.57 30.40
N GLY A 56 -18.60 22.53 30.05
CA GLY A 56 -18.37 21.39 30.97
C GLY A 56 -19.64 20.59 31.33
N GLU A 57 -20.71 20.75 30.56
CA GLU A 57 -21.99 20.09 30.78
C GLU A 57 -22.16 18.98 29.74
N ARG A 58 -22.50 17.77 30.19
CA ARG A 58 -22.51 16.56 29.35
C ARG A 58 -23.72 16.56 28.43
N SER A 59 -23.70 17.41 27.41
CA SER A 59 -24.61 17.34 26.29
C SER A 59 -24.06 16.31 25.29
N VAL A 60 -24.61 15.09 25.32
CA VAL A 60 -24.45 14.20 24.17
C VAL A 60 -25.39 14.73 23.09
N ALA A 61 -25.00 15.81 22.43
CA ALA A 61 -25.41 15.96 21.04
C ALA A 61 -24.84 14.72 20.35
N ALA A 62 -25.70 13.74 20.04
CA ALA A 62 -25.32 12.55 19.31
C ALA A 62 -24.69 13.03 18.00
N SER A 63 -23.37 13.10 18.00
CA SER A 63 -22.57 13.76 16.98
C SER A 63 -22.90 13.13 15.63
N GLU A 64 -23.33 13.93 14.65
CA GLU A 64 -23.66 13.50 13.29
C GLU A 64 -22.51 12.78 12.55
N TRP A 65 -21.32 12.79 13.17
CA TRP A 65 -20.14 12.03 12.80
C TRP A 65 -20.40 10.52 12.93
N ARG A 66 -20.34 9.84 11.79
CA ARG A 66 -20.51 8.38 11.66
C ARG A 66 -19.33 7.79 10.91
N PRO A 67 -19.07 6.48 11.02
CA PRO A 67 -17.98 5.85 10.27
C PRO A 67 -18.05 6.15 8.77
N LEU A 68 -16.90 6.32 8.13
CA LEU A 68 -16.84 6.52 6.68
C LEU A 68 -17.47 5.34 5.92
N ARG A 69 -18.11 5.62 4.78
CA ARG A 69 -18.60 4.61 3.83
C ARG A 69 -17.78 4.71 2.55
N ILE A 70 -17.05 3.66 2.19
CA ILE A 70 -16.24 3.62 0.97
C ILE A 70 -16.85 2.58 0.03
N ALA A 71 -17.24 2.99 -1.18
CA ALA A 71 -17.62 2.10 -2.26
C ALA A 71 -16.42 1.89 -3.18
N VAL A 72 -16.12 0.64 -3.52
CA VAL A 72 -15.00 0.28 -4.39
C VAL A 72 -15.52 -0.11 -5.77
N PHE A 73 -15.02 0.57 -6.81
CA PHE A 73 -15.32 0.25 -8.21
C PHE A 73 -14.03 -0.24 -8.89
N ALA A 74 -14.02 -1.52 -9.26
CA ALA A 74 -12.83 -2.20 -9.80
C ALA A 74 -12.99 -2.59 -11.28
N HIS A 75 -13.77 -1.82 -12.06
CA HIS A 75 -14.06 -2.13 -13.46
C HIS A 75 -12.79 -2.25 -14.33
N ASP A 76 -11.79 -1.40 -14.07
CA ASP A 76 -10.51 -1.43 -14.80
C ASP A 76 -9.69 -2.71 -14.54
N ILE A 77 -9.95 -3.42 -13.43
CA ILE A 77 -9.32 -4.72 -13.11
C ILE A 77 -10.03 -5.87 -13.87
N ALA A 78 -11.31 -5.68 -14.23
CA ALA A 78 -12.06 -6.65 -15.03
C ALA A 78 -11.78 -6.50 -16.53
N ASP A 79 -11.54 -5.28 -17.01
CA ASP A 79 -11.26 -4.99 -18.42
C ASP A 79 -9.76 -5.15 -18.74
N THR A 80 -9.44 -6.15 -19.57
CA THR A 80 -8.07 -6.47 -20.01
C THR A 80 -7.43 -5.40 -20.89
N ASN A 81 -8.20 -4.44 -21.41
CA ASN A 81 -7.69 -3.27 -22.14
C ASN A 81 -7.26 -2.13 -21.21
N ARG A 82 -7.53 -2.25 -19.89
CA ARG A 82 -7.29 -1.21 -18.89
C ARG A 82 -6.13 -1.53 -17.96
N HIS A 83 -5.58 -2.74 -18.05
CA HIS A 83 -4.38 -3.15 -17.31
C HIS A 83 -3.46 -4.05 -18.15
N CYS A 84 -2.21 -4.20 -17.72
CA CYS A 84 -1.23 -5.05 -18.40
C CYS A 84 -1.53 -6.54 -18.17
N THR A 85 -1.71 -7.29 -19.25
CA THR A 85 -1.95 -8.75 -19.20
C THR A 85 -0.75 -9.55 -19.69
N GLU A 86 0.08 -8.96 -20.56
CA GLU A 86 1.35 -9.52 -20.99
C GLU A 86 2.34 -8.38 -21.32
N ALA A 87 3.58 -8.73 -21.64
CA ALA A 87 4.60 -7.80 -22.10
C ALA A 87 5.17 -8.30 -23.44
N PRO A 88 5.38 -7.42 -24.44
CA PRO A 88 5.06 -5.99 -24.45
C PRO A 88 3.59 -5.72 -24.85
N GLN A 89 2.89 -4.86 -24.11
CA GLN A 89 1.56 -4.32 -24.46
C GLN A 89 1.55 -2.82 -24.23
N VAL A 90 0.68 -2.08 -24.92
CA VAL A 90 0.41 -0.68 -24.58
C VAL A 90 -0.92 -0.60 -23.83
N ARG A 91 -0.90 0.00 -22.64
CA ARG A 91 -2.07 0.16 -21.77
C ARG A 91 -2.13 1.55 -21.16
N PRO A 92 -3.32 2.06 -20.81
CA PRO A 92 -3.46 3.34 -20.13
C PRO A 92 -2.60 3.39 -18.86
N ASN A 93 -1.92 4.51 -18.64
CA ASN A 93 -1.19 4.77 -17.40
C ASN A 93 -2.03 5.54 -16.37
N PHE A 94 -3.29 5.82 -16.69
CA PHE A 94 -4.26 6.63 -15.92
C PHE A 94 -3.80 8.07 -15.61
N ASN A 95 -2.68 8.51 -16.18
CA ASN A 95 -2.13 9.86 -16.14
C ASN A 95 -2.23 10.52 -17.52
N ARG A 96 -3.41 10.48 -18.13
CA ARG A 96 -3.70 11.03 -19.48
C ARG A 96 -2.78 10.50 -20.59
N GLY A 97 -2.35 9.25 -20.50
CA GLY A 97 -1.53 8.63 -21.53
C GLY A 97 -1.55 7.11 -21.46
N ALA A 98 -0.62 6.50 -22.18
CA ALA A 98 -0.38 5.07 -22.18
C ALA A 98 1.10 4.79 -21.92
N THR A 99 1.40 3.60 -21.42
CA THR A 99 2.77 3.13 -21.21
C THR A 99 2.95 1.73 -21.75
N THR A 100 4.19 1.38 -22.09
CA THR A 100 4.54 0.02 -22.50
C THR A 100 4.68 -0.85 -21.25
N CYS A 101 3.91 -1.93 -21.21
CA CYS A 101 3.93 -2.94 -20.18
C CYS A 101 5.28 -3.66 -20.17
N LYS A 102 5.91 -3.68 -18.99
CA LYS A 102 7.07 -4.52 -18.67
C LYS A 102 6.58 -5.77 -17.95
N SER A 103 7.42 -6.80 -17.84
CA SER A 103 7.11 -8.03 -17.10
C SER A 103 6.58 -7.76 -15.68
N GLY A 104 7.19 -6.80 -14.97
CA GLY A 104 6.74 -6.37 -13.63
C GLY A 104 5.35 -5.73 -13.59
N HIS A 105 4.89 -5.12 -14.70
CA HIS A 105 3.60 -4.44 -14.77
C HIS A 105 2.43 -5.41 -14.98
N VAL A 106 2.68 -6.64 -15.42
CA VAL A 106 1.64 -7.64 -15.67
C VAL A 106 0.87 -7.92 -14.39
N LEU A 107 -0.45 -7.71 -14.42
CA LEU A 107 -1.37 -8.00 -13.34
C LEU A 107 -1.73 -9.49 -13.40
N THR A 108 -0.83 -10.32 -12.86
CA THR A 108 -1.03 -11.77 -12.80
C THR A 108 -2.25 -12.12 -11.95
N ARG A 109 -2.76 -13.35 -12.10
CA ARG A 109 -3.87 -13.86 -11.27
C ARG A 109 -3.58 -13.71 -9.78
N ALA A 110 -2.37 -14.04 -9.34
CA ALA A 110 -1.97 -13.93 -7.93
C ALA A 110 -1.97 -12.47 -7.43
N LYS A 111 -1.47 -11.52 -8.24
CA LYS A 111 -1.52 -10.09 -7.91
C LYS A 111 -2.96 -9.58 -7.85
N LYS A 112 -3.79 -9.97 -8.82
CA LYS A 112 -5.22 -9.61 -8.85
C LYS A 112 -5.96 -10.12 -7.62
N GLN A 113 -5.72 -11.37 -7.25
CA GLN A 113 -6.33 -11.98 -6.07
C GLN A 113 -5.89 -11.27 -4.79
N THR A 114 -4.59 -11.04 -4.62
CA THR A 114 -4.04 -10.31 -3.46
C THR A 114 -4.61 -8.88 -3.37
N LEU A 115 -4.72 -8.19 -4.51
CA LEU A 115 -5.26 -6.84 -4.57
C LEU A 115 -6.74 -6.78 -4.15
N MET A 116 -7.56 -7.69 -4.69
CA MET A 116 -9.02 -7.66 -4.49
C MET A 116 -9.47 -8.28 -3.17
N ASP A 117 -8.83 -9.37 -2.73
CA ASP A 117 -9.30 -10.14 -1.58
C ASP A 117 -8.63 -9.69 -0.27
N LEU A 118 -7.46 -9.05 -0.35
CA LEU A 118 -6.68 -8.66 0.83
C LEU A 118 -6.41 -7.16 0.90
N LEU A 119 -5.70 -6.60 -0.08
CA LEU A 119 -5.16 -5.24 0.04
C LEU A 119 -6.26 -4.17 0.06
N ILE A 120 -7.19 -4.21 -0.90
CA ILE A 120 -8.28 -3.23 -0.96
C ILE A 120 -9.20 -3.35 0.28
N PRO A 121 -9.70 -4.54 0.67
CA PRO A 121 -10.53 -4.68 1.86
C PRO A 121 -9.83 -4.21 3.14
N SER A 122 -8.56 -4.58 3.33
CA SER A 122 -7.78 -4.18 4.51
C SER A 122 -7.60 -2.67 4.59
N ALA A 123 -7.27 -2.02 3.46
CA ALA A 123 -7.14 -0.57 3.40
C ALA A 123 -8.47 0.14 3.70
N VAL A 124 -9.58 -0.35 3.14
CA VAL A 124 -10.92 0.18 3.44
C VAL A 124 -11.23 0.06 4.93
N GLN A 125 -10.99 -1.11 5.54
CA GLN A 125 -11.22 -1.34 6.97
C GLN A 125 -10.41 -0.36 7.84
N LEU A 126 -9.10 -0.23 7.58
CA LEU A 126 -8.23 0.68 8.35
C LEU A 126 -8.72 2.14 8.31
N HIS A 127 -9.25 2.57 7.17
CA HIS A 127 -9.82 3.92 7.04
C HIS A 127 -11.19 4.06 7.70
N THR A 128 -12.10 3.08 7.56
CA THR A 128 -13.45 3.18 8.12
C THR A 128 -13.49 3.03 9.65
N GLU A 129 -12.52 2.34 10.25
CA GLU A 129 -12.39 2.19 11.70
C GLU A 129 -11.84 3.45 12.39
N ARG A 130 -11.03 4.25 11.68
CA ARG A 130 -10.33 5.41 12.25
C ARG A 130 -10.93 6.75 11.84
N LEU A 131 -11.63 6.82 10.70
CA LEU A 131 -12.22 8.05 10.18
C LEU A 131 -13.73 8.07 10.36
N SER A 132 -14.19 9.05 11.13
CA SER A 132 -15.60 9.45 11.18
C SER A 132 -15.81 10.66 10.28
N VAL A 133 -16.97 10.73 9.63
CA VAL A 133 -17.39 11.87 8.78
C VAL A 133 -18.82 12.27 9.09
N GLN A 134 -19.15 13.54 8.89
CA GLN A 134 -20.55 13.94 8.71
C GLN A 134 -20.97 13.41 7.34
N ARG A 135 -21.94 12.51 7.33
CA ARG A 135 -22.36 11.83 6.10
C ARG A 135 -23.31 12.72 5.33
N GLU A 136 -23.07 12.86 4.03
CA GLU A 136 -24.07 13.42 3.13
C GLU A 136 -25.34 12.58 3.08
N ASN A 137 -26.48 13.26 3.09
CA ASN A 137 -27.80 12.68 2.95
C ASN A 137 -28.26 12.82 1.50
N GLY A 138 -28.15 11.73 0.73
CA GLY A 138 -28.60 11.68 -0.66
C GLY A 138 -27.68 10.88 -1.56
N ASN A 139 -28.06 10.77 -2.83
CA ASN A 139 -27.23 10.13 -3.84
C ASN A 139 -26.32 11.15 -4.51
N ILE A 140 -25.02 10.87 -4.52
CA ILE A 140 -24.05 11.59 -5.34
C ILE A 140 -23.91 10.82 -6.66
N VAL A 141 -24.21 11.47 -7.78
CA VAL A 141 -24.08 10.88 -9.11
C VAL A 141 -22.73 11.25 -9.69
N VAL A 142 -21.86 10.25 -9.86
CA VAL A 142 -20.58 10.42 -10.54
C VAL A 142 -20.82 10.41 -12.05
N THR A 143 -20.74 11.58 -12.68
CA THR A 143 -20.86 11.69 -14.14
C THR A 143 -19.49 11.48 -14.80
N PRO A 144 -19.42 10.98 -16.05
CA PRO A 144 -18.16 10.73 -16.75
C PRO A 144 -17.25 11.96 -16.95
N SER A 145 -17.82 13.16 -16.80
CA SER A 145 -17.17 14.44 -17.07
C SER A 145 -17.13 15.29 -15.81
N ILE A 146 -16.42 14.82 -14.77
CA ILE A 146 -16.07 15.71 -13.66
C ILE A 146 -15.09 16.74 -14.22
N LYS A 147 -15.54 17.99 -14.41
CA LYS A 147 -14.65 19.10 -14.70
C LYS A 147 -13.68 19.23 -13.50
N GLN A 148 -12.38 19.28 -13.76
CA GLN A 148 -11.35 19.37 -12.69
C GLN A 148 -11.59 20.54 -11.75
N ASP A 149 -12.26 21.59 -12.24
CA ASP A 149 -12.54 22.82 -11.51
C ASP A 149 -13.71 22.69 -10.53
N ALA A 150 -14.39 21.54 -10.49
CA ALA A 150 -15.63 21.35 -9.72
C ALA A 150 -15.47 20.53 -8.44
N LEU A 151 -14.25 20.10 -8.08
CA LEU A 151 -14.02 19.32 -6.86
C LEU A 151 -13.08 20.05 -5.93
N CYS A 152 -13.66 20.53 -4.83
CA CYS A 152 -13.07 21.23 -3.67
C CYS A 152 -13.00 22.76 -3.83
N SER A 153 -14.06 23.43 -3.35
CA SER A 153 -14.00 24.79 -2.79
C SER A 153 -13.62 24.72 -1.32
#